data_AF-A0A6M5J4T7-F1
#
_entry.id   AF-A0A6M5J4T7-F1
#
_cell.length_a   1.000
_cell.length_b   1.000
_cell.length_c   1.000
_cell.angle_alpha   90.00
_cell.angle_beta   90.00
_cell.angle_gamma   90.00
#
_symmetry.space_group_name_H-M   'P 1'
#
loop_
_entity.id
_entity.type
_entity.pdbx_description
1 polymer ?
#
loop_
_entity_poly.entity_id
_entity_poly.type
_entity_poly.pdbx_seq_one_letter_code
_entity_poly.pdbx_strand_id
1 'polypeptide(L)'
;MLDSEVIETASAASTERLVVGELRTDGDDAGVAVGDMVDIDAQYSVAGVDSRATLRVERLADTWYGFPRWRVIDPLLVPLRVETNLPEIGAATIASAPVDVSGPRIDDAPQRATLLYPGVYTLAAAQSEFVTADDLELIVAGGTAVSSSSDVFGDAVDGALLYSATEALETQVTEEAEAFIASCFASLPEVGENCPTSLRLRADFARDVAVSELPALEGIATYQVDYVDGVAAEPPLRATFTPGRFSYTADDTGDVDTTRFSLFAWISPTADDVIIEFRSGL
;
A
#
# COMPACT_ATOMS: atom_id res chain seq x y z
N MET A 1 0.19 -7.18 -21.10
CA MET A 1 1.17 -8.14 -21.62
C MET A 1 1.60 -8.96 -20.41
N LEU A 2 1.48 -10.29 -20.43
CA LEU A 2 1.91 -11.12 -19.31
C LEU A 2 3.42 -10.96 -19.13
N ASP A 3 3.86 -10.54 -17.95
CA ASP A 3 5.28 -10.45 -17.63
C ASP A 3 5.77 -11.83 -17.15
N SER A 4 6.29 -12.62 -18.10
CA SER A 4 6.78 -13.96 -17.80
C SER A 4 7.96 -13.97 -16.82
N GLU A 5 8.76 -12.91 -16.79
CA GLU A 5 9.92 -12.82 -15.89
C GLU A 5 9.48 -12.66 -14.44
N VAL A 6 8.45 -11.84 -14.19
CA VAL A 6 7.81 -11.70 -12.87
C VAL A 6 7.25 -13.04 -12.40
N ILE A 7 6.49 -13.73 -13.26
CA ILE A 7 5.86 -15.01 -12.94
C ILE A 7 6.92 -16.07 -12.61
N GLU A 8 7.96 -16.20 -13.44
CA GLU A 8 9.02 -17.18 -13.24
C GLU A 8 9.80 -16.91 -11.95
N THR A 9 10.21 -15.66 -11.73
CA THR A 9 10.97 -15.24 -10.54
C THR A 9 10.17 -15.45 -9.27
N ALA A 10 8.91 -14.99 -9.24
CA ALA A 10 8.04 -15.20 -8.09
C ALA A 10 7.82 -16.70 -7.84
N SER A 11 7.53 -17.50 -8.89
CA SER A 11 7.31 -18.95 -8.75
C SER A 11 8.51 -19.72 -8.19
N ALA A 12 9.73 -19.26 -8.49
CA ALA A 12 10.95 -19.83 -7.94
C ALA A 12 11.10 -19.55 -6.43
N ALA A 13 10.55 -18.44 -5.96
CA ALA A 13 10.55 -18.05 -4.55
C ALA A 13 9.47 -18.74 -3.71
N SER A 14 8.56 -19.49 -4.33
CA SER A 14 7.49 -20.16 -3.61
C SER A 14 8.03 -21.21 -2.63
N THR A 15 7.62 -21.11 -1.36
CA THR A 15 8.06 -22.03 -0.29
C THR A 15 7.31 -23.35 -0.34
N GLU A 16 6.05 -23.32 -0.77
CA GLU A 16 5.23 -24.51 -1.02
C GLU A 16 4.47 -24.37 -2.35
N ARG A 17 4.48 -25.44 -3.13
CA ARG A 17 3.82 -25.51 -4.44
C ARG A 17 2.52 -26.29 -4.35
N LEU A 18 1.66 -26.10 -5.35
CA LEU A 18 0.45 -26.90 -5.48
C LEU A 18 0.74 -28.41 -5.52
N VAL A 19 -0.11 -29.17 -4.84
CA VAL A 19 -0.17 -30.62 -4.90
C VAL A 19 -1.45 -31.01 -5.62
N VAL A 20 -1.33 -31.71 -6.75
CA VAL A 20 -2.48 -32.20 -7.50
C VAL A 20 -3.06 -33.41 -6.79
N GLY A 21 -4.35 -33.36 -6.44
CA GLY A 21 -5.08 -34.44 -5.81
C GLY A 21 -5.77 -35.33 -6.83
N GLU A 22 -6.71 -34.77 -7.60
CA GLU A 22 -7.51 -35.51 -8.58
C GLU A 22 -7.57 -34.75 -9.90
N LEU A 23 -7.48 -35.46 -11.02
CA LEU A 23 -7.70 -34.93 -12.37
C LEU A 23 -8.87 -35.67 -12.99
N ARG A 24 -9.84 -34.93 -13.53
CA ARG A 24 -10.99 -35.46 -14.25
C ARG A 24 -11.12 -34.76 -15.59
N THR A 25 -11.38 -35.53 -16.62
CA THR A 25 -11.79 -35.01 -17.94
C THR A 25 -13.30 -34.77 -17.91
N ASP A 26 -13.75 -33.68 -18.51
CA ASP A 26 -15.19 -33.45 -18.71
C ASP A 26 -15.64 -34.25 -19.96
N GLY A 27 -15.83 -35.58 -19.82
CA GLY A 27 -16.30 -36.46 -20.90
C GLY A 27 -15.82 -37.93 -20.81
N ASP A 28 -16.23 -38.77 -21.76
CA ASP A 28 -15.75 -40.15 -21.90
C ASP A 28 -14.28 -40.13 -22.39
N ASP A 29 -13.34 -40.59 -21.56
CA ASP A 29 -11.88 -40.67 -21.82
C ASP A 29 -11.47 -41.49 -23.07
N ALA A 30 -12.43 -42.16 -23.71
CA ALA A 30 -12.18 -43.06 -24.82
C ALA A 30 -12.03 -42.31 -26.15
N GLY A 31 -10.84 -41.75 -26.40
CA GLY A 31 -10.39 -41.47 -27.77
C GLY A 31 -9.86 -40.07 -28.10
N VAL A 32 -9.31 -39.33 -27.14
CA VAL A 32 -8.66 -38.03 -27.43
C VAL A 32 -7.50 -38.23 -28.41
N ALA A 33 -7.61 -37.69 -29.63
CA ALA A 33 -6.59 -37.86 -30.67
C ALA A 33 -5.41 -36.91 -30.44
N VAL A 34 -4.26 -37.22 -31.04
CA VAL A 34 -3.10 -36.32 -31.02
C VAL A 34 -3.45 -35.02 -31.74
N GLY A 35 -3.23 -33.89 -31.08
CA GLY A 35 -3.60 -32.54 -31.52
C GLY A 35 -4.93 -32.04 -30.96
N ASP A 36 -5.73 -32.90 -30.34
CA ASP A 36 -7.01 -32.49 -29.74
C ASP A 36 -6.77 -31.74 -28.42
N MET A 37 -7.66 -30.79 -28.15
CA MET A 37 -7.72 -30.04 -26.89
C MET A 37 -8.89 -30.53 -26.04
N VAL A 38 -8.66 -30.73 -24.76
CA VAL A 38 -9.67 -31.12 -23.77
C VAL A 38 -9.52 -30.28 -22.51
N ASP A 39 -10.64 -30.08 -21.82
CA ASP A 39 -10.67 -29.43 -20.51
C ASP A 39 -10.57 -30.50 -19.41
N ILE A 40 -9.67 -30.27 -18.46
CA ILE A 40 -9.43 -31.14 -17.29
C ILE A 40 -9.77 -30.36 -16.02
N ASP A 41 -10.72 -30.87 -15.25
CA ASP A 41 -10.97 -30.44 -13.89
C ASP A 41 -9.89 -31.00 -12.95
N ALA A 42 -9.08 -30.11 -12.42
CA ALA A 42 -8.03 -30.39 -11.47
C ALA A 42 -8.44 -29.97 -10.06
N GLN A 43 -8.44 -30.93 -9.13
CA GLN A 43 -8.46 -30.67 -7.69
C GLN A 43 -7.01 -30.62 -7.20
N TYR A 44 -6.65 -29.57 -6.48
CA TYR A 44 -5.31 -29.37 -5.96
C TYR A 44 -5.35 -28.71 -4.58
N SER A 45 -4.25 -28.78 -3.85
CA SER A 45 -4.10 -28.11 -2.56
C SER A 45 -2.82 -27.28 -2.50
N VAL A 46 -2.83 -26.13 -1.84
CA VAL A 46 -1.64 -25.32 -1.51
C VAL A 46 -1.61 -25.10 -0.01
N ALA A 47 -0.56 -25.55 0.68
CA ALA A 47 -0.46 -25.46 2.15
C ALA A 47 -1.73 -25.94 2.90
N GLY A 48 -2.38 -27.00 2.37
CA GLY A 48 -3.62 -27.56 2.92
C GLY A 48 -4.92 -26.82 2.54
N VAL A 49 -4.86 -25.76 1.73
CA VAL A 49 -6.03 -25.10 1.14
C VAL A 49 -6.42 -25.82 -0.14
N ASP A 50 -7.56 -26.51 -0.13
CA ASP A 50 -8.10 -27.23 -1.27
C ASP A 50 -8.79 -26.28 -2.27
N SER A 51 -8.48 -26.46 -3.54
CA SER A 51 -8.93 -25.63 -4.66
C SER A 51 -9.25 -26.47 -5.89
N ARG A 52 -9.98 -25.86 -6.83
CA ARG A 52 -10.33 -26.47 -8.12
C ARG A 52 -10.05 -25.51 -9.26
N ALA A 53 -9.58 -26.04 -10.38
CA ALA A 53 -9.39 -25.29 -11.62
C ALA A 53 -9.65 -26.18 -12.83
N THR A 54 -10.17 -25.59 -13.89
CA THR A 54 -10.31 -26.26 -15.19
C THR A 54 -9.13 -25.85 -16.07
N LEU A 55 -8.35 -26.83 -16.52
CA LEU A 55 -7.16 -26.64 -17.34
C LEU A 55 -7.43 -27.10 -18.75
N ARG A 56 -7.18 -26.23 -19.73
CA ARG A 56 -7.17 -26.64 -21.13
C ARG A 56 -5.83 -27.30 -21.46
N VAL A 57 -5.87 -28.54 -21.91
CA VAL A 57 -4.68 -29.31 -22.30
C VAL A 57 -4.79 -29.82 -23.72
N GLU A 58 -3.66 -29.95 -24.40
CA GLU A 58 -3.55 -30.54 -25.72
C GLU A 58 -2.80 -31.88 -25.65
N ARG A 59 -3.33 -32.86 -26.38
CA ARG A 59 -2.69 -34.15 -26.55
C ARG A 59 -1.53 -34.06 -27.54
N LEU A 60 -0.30 -34.19 -27.06
CA LEU A 60 0.89 -34.27 -27.92
C LEU A 60 1.14 -35.70 -28.39
N ALA A 61 1.99 -35.86 -29.39
CA ALA A 61 2.47 -37.17 -29.83
C ALA A 61 3.15 -37.92 -28.67
N ASP A 62 2.97 -39.24 -28.65
CA ASP A 62 3.50 -40.09 -27.59
C ASP A 62 5.03 -40.02 -27.49
N THR A 63 5.53 -40.22 -26.27
CA THR A 63 6.95 -40.50 -26.11
C THR A 63 7.32 -41.81 -26.80
N TRP A 64 8.62 -42.03 -26.97
CA TRP A 64 9.18 -43.26 -27.54
C TRP A 64 8.79 -44.56 -26.79
N TYR A 65 8.24 -44.45 -25.58
CA TYR A 65 7.70 -45.58 -24.81
C TYR A 65 6.17 -45.70 -24.85
N GLY A 66 5.48 -44.95 -25.71
CA GLY A 66 4.01 -44.96 -25.78
C GLY A 66 3.33 -44.25 -24.62
N PHE A 67 4.07 -43.50 -23.79
CA PHE A 67 3.43 -42.69 -22.75
C PHE A 67 2.78 -41.46 -23.37
N PRO A 68 1.51 -41.21 -23.01
CA PRO A 68 0.82 -40.02 -23.47
C PRO A 68 1.53 -38.77 -22.97
N ARG A 69 1.63 -37.78 -23.84
CA ARG A 69 2.13 -36.45 -23.51
C ARG A 69 1.00 -35.45 -23.61
N TRP A 70 0.94 -34.58 -22.62
CA TRP A 70 -0.02 -33.49 -22.57
C TRP A 70 0.73 -32.18 -22.41
N ARG A 71 0.23 -31.14 -23.06
CA ARG A 71 0.69 -29.77 -22.90
C ARG A 71 -0.44 -28.97 -22.30
N VAL A 72 -0.17 -28.31 -21.18
CA VAL A 72 -1.08 -27.28 -20.66
C VAL A 72 -1.04 -26.09 -21.61
N ILE A 73 -2.19 -25.69 -22.10
CA ILE A 73 -2.35 -24.55 -23.02
C ILE A 73 -2.54 -23.27 -22.23
N ASP A 74 -3.50 -23.30 -21.30
CA ASP A 74 -3.81 -22.16 -20.44
C ASP A 74 -3.17 -22.41 -19.06
N PRO A 75 -2.13 -21.64 -18.68
CA PRO A 75 -1.47 -21.82 -17.39
C PRO A 75 -2.43 -21.47 -16.24
N LEU A 76 -2.33 -22.22 -15.14
CA LEU A 76 -3.08 -21.93 -13.93
C LEU A 76 -2.50 -20.68 -13.25
N LEU A 77 -3.03 -19.52 -13.61
CA LEU A 77 -2.65 -18.23 -13.04
C LEU A 77 -3.77 -17.70 -12.14
N VAL A 78 -3.40 -17.25 -10.96
CA VAL A 78 -4.29 -16.68 -9.94
C VAL A 78 -3.97 -15.19 -9.82
N PRO A 79 -4.98 -14.29 -9.87
CA PRO A 79 -4.75 -12.88 -9.64
C PRO A 79 -4.52 -12.60 -8.16
N LEU A 80 -3.38 -12.01 -7.84
CA LEU A 80 -3.06 -11.41 -6.54
C LEU A 80 -3.29 -9.90 -6.61
N ARG A 81 -4.12 -9.37 -5.73
CA ARG A 81 -4.29 -7.93 -5.48
C ARG A 81 -3.63 -7.58 -4.16
N VAL A 82 -2.84 -6.51 -4.16
CA VAL A 82 -2.19 -6.01 -2.95
C VAL A 82 -2.67 -4.58 -2.72
N GLU A 83 -3.37 -4.38 -1.61
CA GLU A 83 -3.76 -3.05 -1.15
C GLU A 83 -2.70 -2.47 -0.21
N THR A 84 -2.44 -1.18 -0.32
CA THR A 84 -1.57 -0.45 0.58
C THR A 84 -2.12 0.94 0.87
N ASN A 85 -1.83 1.45 2.06
CA ASN A 85 -2.18 2.79 2.48
C ASN A 85 -1.19 3.86 2.00
N LEU A 86 -0.07 3.46 1.37
CA LEU A 86 0.97 4.35 0.82
C LEU A 86 1.53 3.80 -0.51
N PRO A 87 0.76 3.82 -1.61
CA PRO A 87 1.21 3.27 -2.90
C PRO A 87 2.39 4.01 -3.54
N GLU A 88 2.72 5.22 -3.09
CA GLU A 88 3.79 6.07 -3.61
C GLU A 88 5.21 5.64 -3.18
N ILE A 89 5.34 4.79 -2.16
CA ILE A 89 6.65 4.36 -1.62
C ILE A 89 7.39 3.46 -2.60
N GLY A 90 6.66 2.72 -3.42
CA GLY A 90 7.22 1.81 -4.41
C GLY A 90 6.47 0.49 -4.48
N ALA A 91 6.96 -0.38 -5.36
CA ALA A 91 6.38 -1.71 -5.53
C ALA A 91 6.75 -2.62 -4.36
N ALA A 92 5.78 -3.40 -3.90
CA ALA A 92 6.05 -4.57 -3.08
C ALA A 92 6.77 -5.64 -3.93
N THR A 93 7.40 -6.62 -3.28
CA THR A 93 8.15 -7.67 -3.99
C THR A 93 7.85 -9.06 -3.48
N ILE A 94 7.94 -10.05 -4.38
CA ILE A 94 8.06 -11.47 -4.01
C ILE A 94 9.46 -11.90 -4.45
N ALA A 95 10.34 -12.17 -3.49
CA ALA A 95 11.79 -12.21 -3.71
C ALA A 95 12.28 -10.93 -4.40
N SER A 96 12.65 -11.00 -5.69
CA SER A 96 13.05 -9.82 -6.48
C SER A 96 12.03 -9.44 -7.55
N ALA A 97 10.90 -10.14 -7.64
CA ALA A 97 9.86 -9.85 -8.62
C ALA A 97 8.95 -8.71 -8.10
N PRO A 98 8.79 -7.61 -8.86
CA PRO A 98 7.86 -6.56 -8.47
C PRO A 98 6.41 -7.06 -8.52
N VAL A 99 5.64 -6.70 -7.51
CA VAL A 99 4.20 -6.95 -7.41
C VAL A 99 3.47 -5.62 -7.48
N ASP A 100 2.44 -5.55 -8.32
CA ASP A 100 1.58 -4.39 -8.41
C ASP A 100 0.84 -4.17 -7.08
N VAL A 101 0.98 -2.97 -6.53
CA VAL A 101 0.22 -2.50 -5.37
C VAL A 101 -0.81 -1.45 -5.80
N SER A 102 -1.88 -1.31 -5.02
CA SER A 102 -2.96 -0.34 -5.25
C SER A 102 -3.33 0.35 -3.94
N GLY A 103 -3.90 1.55 -4.04
CA GLY A 103 -4.53 2.20 -2.88
C GLY A 103 -5.70 1.39 -2.31
N PRO A 104 -6.23 1.77 -1.14
CA PRO A 104 -7.34 1.07 -0.50
C PRO A 104 -8.60 1.11 -1.36
N ARG A 105 -9.27 -0.02 -1.51
CA ARG A 105 -10.50 -0.10 -2.32
C ARG A 105 -11.65 0.70 -1.73
N ILE A 106 -11.66 0.86 -0.40
CA ILE A 106 -12.64 1.67 0.32
C ILE A 106 -12.57 3.16 -0.08
N ASP A 107 -11.45 3.58 -0.66
CA ASP A 107 -11.20 4.94 -1.15
C ASP A 107 -11.36 5.03 -2.69
N ASP A 108 -12.05 4.06 -3.30
CA ASP A 108 -12.28 3.95 -4.75
C ASP A 108 -10.99 3.93 -5.60
N ALA A 109 -9.87 3.53 -4.99
CA ALA A 109 -8.59 3.44 -5.69
C ALA A 109 -8.61 2.39 -6.82
N PRO A 110 -8.07 2.70 -8.01
CA PRO A 110 -7.95 1.73 -9.11
C PRO A 110 -7.14 0.49 -8.68
N GLN A 111 -7.77 -0.68 -8.77
CA GLN A 111 -7.17 -1.95 -8.35
C GLN A 111 -6.36 -2.58 -9.49
N ARG A 112 -5.16 -3.05 -9.15
CA ARG A 112 -4.23 -3.78 -10.03
C ARG A 112 -4.04 -5.20 -9.51
N ALA A 113 -3.67 -6.11 -10.41
CA ALA A 113 -3.45 -7.50 -10.06
C ALA A 113 -2.20 -8.05 -10.74
N THR A 114 -1.38 -8.74 -9.97
CA THR A 114 -0.26 -9.54 -10.46
C THR A 114 -0.70 -10.99 -10.60
N LEU A 115 -0.44 -11.61 -11.75
CA LEU A 115 -0.79 -13.01 -11.98
C LEU A 115 0.33 -13.92 -11.47
N LEU A 116 -0.02 -14.92 -10.66
CA LEU A 116 0.94 -15.85 -10.05
C LEU A 116 0.49 -17.29 -10.22
N TYR A 117 1.44 -18.23 -10.20
CA TYR A 117 1.10 -19.64 -10.02
C TYR A 117 0.59 -19.88 -8.59
N PRO A 118 -0.22 -20.93 -8.36
CA PRO A 118 -0.58 -21.29 -6.99
C PRO A 118 0.63 -21.73 -6.17
N GLY A 119 0.75 -21.19 -4.96
CA GLY A 119 1.87 -21.43 -4.06
C GLY A 119 1.81 -20.54 -2.83
N VAL A 120 2.73 -20.77 -1.90
CA VAL A 120 2.95 -19.88 -0.75
C VAL A 120 4.07 -18.90 -1.08
N TYR A 121 3.85 -17.62 -0.82
CA TYR A 121 4.76 -16.53 -1.13
C TYR A 121 4.91 -15.60 0.07
N THR A 122 6.11 -15.03 0.24
CA THR A 122 6.33 -13.89 1.13
C THR A 122 6.33 -12.63 0.29
N LEU A 123 5.35 -11.76 0.55
CA LEU A 123 5.26 -10.42 -0.02
C LEU A 123 6.03 -9.47 0.89
N ALA A 124 7.17 -9.00 0.41
CA ALA A 124 8.00 -8.04 1.11
C ALA A 124 7.55 -6.61 0.84
N ALA A 125 7.46 -5.82 1.90
CA ALA A 125 7.14 -4.39 1.80
C ALA A 125 8.29 -3.62 1.14
N ALA A 126 7.94 -2.50 0.51
CA ALA A 126 8.94 -1.55 0.03
C ALA A 126 9.66 -0.94 1.25
N GLN A 127 10.97 -0.76 1.13
CA GLN A 127 11.77 -0.20 2.22
C GLN A 127 11.73 1.33 2.17
N SER A 128 11.63 1.94 3.35
CA SER A 128 11.74 3.39 3.54
C SER A 128 12.32 3.65 4.92
N GLU A 129 13.06 4.76 5.07
CA GLU A 129 13.52 5.22 6.38
C GLU A 129 12.35 5.75 7.24
N PHE A 130 11.33 6.31 6.59
CA PHE A 130 10.27 7.10 7.24
C PHE A 130 9.02 6.29 7.58
N VAL A 131 8.79 5.19 6.88
CA VAL A 131 7.67 4.30 7.17
C VAL A 131 8.07 2.84 7.01
N THR A 132 7.34 1.96 7.70
CA THR A 132 7.59 0.53 7.68
C THR A 132 6.29 -0.24 7.65
N ALA A 133 6.28 -1.39 6.98
CA ALA A 133 5.20 -2.38 7.02
C ALA A 133 5.82 -3.76 7.23
N ASP A 134 5.07 -4.66 7.86
CA ASP A 134 5.49 -6.05 8.02
C ASP A 134 5.35 -6.81 6.70
N ASP A 135 6.30 -7.72 6.44
CA ASP A 135 6.17 -8.68 5.34
C ASP A 135 4.98 -9.60 5.57
N LEU A 136 4.29 -9.95 4.48
CA LEU A 136 3.07 -10.75 4.52
C LEU A 136 3.27 -12.11 3.86
N GLU A 137 3.00 -13.19 4.59
CA GLU A 137 2.88 -14.51 3.98
C GLU A 137 1.50 -14.68 3.34
N LEU A 138 1.48 -15.08 2.07
CA LEU A 138 0.28 -15.23 1.26
C LEU A 138 0.20 -16.65 0.71
N ILE A 139 -0.98 -17.27 0.89
CA ILE A 139 -1.33 -18.51 0.21
C ILE A 139 -2.09 -18.15 -1.06
N VAL A 140 -1.45 -18.29 -2.20
CA VAL A 140 -2.07 -18.08 -3.50
C VAL A 140 -2.67 -19.41 -3.95
N ALA A 141 -3.99 -19.53 -3.82
CA ALA A 141 -4.77 -20.64 -4.36
C ALA A 141 -5.98 -20.06 -5.11
N GLY A 142 -6.24 -20.52 -6.32
CA GLY A 142 -7.36 -20.03 -7.14
C GLY A 142 -8.65 -20.83 -6.93
N GLY A 143 -9.73 -20.40 -7.58
CA GLY A 143 -11.01 -21.10 -7.66
C GLY A 143 -12.01 -20.72 -6.57
N THR A 144 -13.18 -21.37 -6.63
CA THR A 144 -14.42 -21.02 -5.89
C THR A 144 -14.34 -21.01 -4.36
N ALA A 145 -13.18 -21.30 -3.78
CA ALA A 145 -12.90 -21.10 -2.37
C ALA A 145 -12.55 -19.64 -2.03
N VAL A 146 -12.25 -18.79 -3.03
CA VAL A 146 -11.74 -17.43 -2.82
C VAL A 146 -12.42 -16.41 -3.75
N SER A 147 -13.68 -16.03 -3.47
CA SER A 147 -14.10 -14.66 -3.79
C SER A 147 -15.13 -14.06 -2.85
N SER A 148 -14.75 -12.91 -2.30
CA SER A 148 -15.62 -11.75 -2.21
C SER A 148 -15.55 -10.99 -3.54
N SER A 149 -16.66 -11.03 -4.29
CA SER A 149 -17.14 -10.09 -5.32
C SER A 149 -16.17 -8.99 -5.83
N SER A 150 -15.63 -9.15 -7.05
CA SER A 150 -15.53 -8.03 -8.02
C SER A 150 -15.41 -8.50 -9.48
N ASP A 151 -16.08 -7.77 -10.39
CA ASP A 151 -16.46 -8.21 -11.74
C ASP A 151 -15.39 -8.04 -12.84
N VAL A 152 -14.12 -7.81 -12.48
CA VAL A 152 -13.04 -7.55 -13.47
C VAL A 152 -11.99 -8.66 -13.53
N PHE A 153 -11.70 -9.34 -12.41
CA PHE A 153 -10.62 -10.33 -12.34
C PHE A 153 -11.06 -11.72 -11.82
N GLY A 154 -12.33 -11.92 -11.45
CA GLY A 154 -12.84 -13.19 -10.91
C GLY A 154 -12.35 -13.45 -9.47
N ASP A 155 -12.13 -14.73 -9.13
CA ASP A 155 -11.60 -15.18 -7.85
C ASP A 155 -10.14 -14.71 -7.67
N ALA A 156 -9.94 -13.66 -6.87
CA ALA A 156 -8.64 -13.06 -6.59
C ALA A 156 -8.24 -13.27 -5.13
N VAL A 157 -6.92 -13.40 -4.91
CA VAL A 157 -6.32 -13.41 -3.58
C VAL A 157 -6.01 -11.97 -3.21
N ASP A 158 -6.45 -11.55 -2.03
CA ASP A 158 -6.22 -10.20 -1.50
C ASP A 158 -5.12 -10.25 -0.44
N GLY A 159 -4.15 -9.34 -0.55
CA GLY A 159 -3.15 -9.03 0.47
C GLY A 159 -3.19 -7.55 0.84
N ALA A 160 -2.73 -7.21 2.04
CA ALA A 160 -2.68 -5.82 2.50
C ALA A 160 -1.33 -5.52 3.16
N LEU A 161 -0.66 -4.46 2.72
CA LEU A 161 0.55 -3.91 3.31
C LEU A 161 0.24 -2.56 3.94
N LEU A 162 0.20 -2.54 5.28
CA LEU A 162 -0.16 -1.36 6.07
C LEU A 162 1.10 -0.73 6.65
N TYR A 163 1.49 0.42 6.12
CA TYR A 163 2.65 1.17 6.59
C TYR A 163 2.30 2.03 7.80
N SER A 164 3.22 2.07 8.76
CA SER A 164 3.21 2.96 9.91
C SER A 164 4.44 3.86 9.91
N ALA A 165 4.33 5.04 10.52
CA ALA A 165 5.45 5.94 10.72
C ALA A 165 6.57 5.30 11.57
N THR A 166 7.82 5.58 11.21
CA THR A 166 9.00 5.23 12.01
C THR A 166 9.36 6.35 12.98
N GLU A 167 10.23 6.06 13.95
CA GLU A 167 10.82 7.06 14.84
C GLU A 167 11.61 8.14 14.08
N ALA A 168 12.21 7.78 12.94
CA ALA A 168 12.90 8.74 12.08
C ALA A 168 11.95 9.79 11.51
N LEU A 169 10.77 9.37 11.03
CA LEU A 169 9.74 10.30 10.56
C LEU A 169 9.19 11.16 11.70
N GLU A 170 8.91 10.57 12.87
CA GLU A 170 8.44 11.33 14.04
C GLU A 170 9.44 12.41 14.47
N THR A 171 10.73 12.06 14.45
CA THR A 171 11.82 13.00 14.77
C THR A 171 11.89 14.13 13.76
N GLN A 172 11.90 13.82 12.46
CA GLN A 172 11.97 14.84 11.42
C GLN A 172 10.76 15.78 11.46
N VAL A 173 9.55 15.23 11.60
CA VAL A 173 8.32 16.03 11.72
C VAL A 173 8.38 16.97 12.93
N THR A 174 8.92 16.50 14.05
CA THR A 174 9.07 17.31 15.27
C THR A 174 10.08 18.44 15.07
N GLU A 175 11.26 18.15 14.53
CA GLU A 175 12.31 19.15 14.28
C GLU A 175 11.85 20.21 13.27
N GLU A 176 11.20 19.80 12.18
CA GLU A 176 10.67 20.74 11.19
C GLU A 176 9.50 21.56 11.73
N ALA A 177 8.67 21.01 12.61
CA ALA A 177 7.59 21.75 13.27
C ALA A 177 8.13 22.87 14.16
N GLU A 178 9.17 22.60 14.95
CA GLU A 178 9.82 23.61 15.79
C GLU A 178 10.46 24.72 14.93
N ALA A 179 11.15 24.34 13.86
CA ALA A 179 11.75 25.29 12.92
C ALA A 179 10.68 26.14 12.20
N PHE A 180 9.58 25.53 11.77
CA PHE A 180 8.46 26.21 11.15
C PHE A 180 7.84 27.24 12.09
N ILE A 181 7.56 26.86 13.34
CA ILE A 181 7.03 27.78 14.36
C ILE A 181 8.01 28.92 14.59
N ALA A 182 9.29 28.62 14.82
CA ALA A 182 10.31 29.64 15.02
C ALA A 182 10.34 30.65 13.86
N SER A 183 10.22 30.18 12.60
CA SER A 183 10.18 31.03 11.42
C SER A 183 8.96 31.97 11.40
N CYS A 184 7.78 31.47 11.82
CA CYS A 184 6.56 32.27 11.91
C CYS A 184 6.66 33.41 12.92
N PHE A 185 7.22 33.14 14.11
CA PHE A 185 7.40 34.17 15.14
C PHE A 185 8.52 35.15 14.77
N ALA A 186 9.56 34.71 14.07
CA ALA A 186 10.64 35.58 13.59
C ALA A 186 10.20 36.53 12.48
N SER A 187 9.10 36.22 11.77
CA SER A 187 8.59 37.00 10.65
C SER A 187 7.64 38.13 11.07
N LEU A 188 7.39 38.32 12.35
CA LEU A 188 6.54 39.43 12.83
C LEU A 188 7.09 40.80 12.40
N PRO A 189 6.22 41.74 11.94
CA PRO A 189 4.76 41.64 11.84
C PRO A 189 4.24 41.00 10.55
N GLU A 190 5.09 40.77 9.54
CA GLU A 190 4.69 40.23 8.22
C GLU A 190 4.64 38.70 8.23
N VAL A 191 3.64 38.16 8.92
CA VAL A 191 3.45 36.72 9.11
C VAL A 191 2.84 36.07 7.86
N GLY A 192 3.44 34.98 7.37
CA GLY A 192 2.96 34.24 6.19
C GLY A 192 1.62 33.53 6.40
N GLU A 193 0.96 33.14 5.31
CA GLU A 193 -0.40 32.58 5.34
C GLU A 193 -0.50 31.23 6.06
N ASN A 194 0.56 30.41 6.00
CA ASN A 194 0.59 29.08 6.63
C ASN A 194 0.86 29.14 8.14
N CYS A 195 1.34 30.28 8.65
CA CYS A 195 1.59 30.44 10.07
C CYS A 195 0.31 30.36 10.90
N PRO A 196 0.38 30.00 12.19
CA PRO A 196 -0.81 29.75 12.97
C PRO A 196 -1.78 30.94 12.98
N THR A 197 -3.07 30.68 12.70
CA THR A 197 -4.10 31.72 12.59
C THR A 197 -4.15 32.64 13.81
N SER A 198 -3.98 32.08 15.01
CA SER A 198 -3.92 32.85 16.26
C SER A 198 -2.82 33.90 16.28
N LEU A 199 -1.65 33.61 15.68
CA LEU A 199 -0.54 34.54 15.54
C LEU A 199 -0.84 35.58 14.48
N ARG A 200 -1.32 35.16 13.29
CA ARG A 200 -1.67 36.05 12.18
C ARG A 200 -2.70 37.11 12.59
N LEU A 201 -3.74 36.72 13.32
CA LEU A 201 -4.79 37.64 13.80
C LEU A 201 -4.28 38.71 14.77
N ARG A 202 -3.08 38.54 15.33
CA ARG A 202 -2.48 39.42 16.33
C ARG A 202 -1.21 40.10 15.84
N ALA A 203 -0.72 39.75 14.65
CA ALA A 203 0.56 40.19 14.14
C ALA A 203 0.71 41.73 14.08
N ASP A 204 -0.39 42.44 13.82
CA ASP A 204 -0.41 43.90 13.67
C ASP A 204 -0.34 44.67 15.00
N PHE A 205 -0.64 44.02 16.13
CA PHE A 205 -0.73 44.72 17.43
C PHE A 205 0.03 44.04 18.57
N ALA A 206 0.36 42.76 18.44
CA ALA A 206 1.09 42.03 19.46
C ALA A 206 2.54 42.52 19.56
N ARG A 207 2.96 42.82 20.78
CA ARG A 207 4.35 43.16 21.14
C ARG A 207 4.90 42.08 22.08
N ASP A 208 6.22 42.05 22.22
CA ASP A 208 6.96 41.14 23.12
C ASP A 208 6.52 39.67 22.99
N VAL A 209 6.28 39.24 21.76
CA VAL A 209 5.72 37.91 21.48
C VAL A 209 6.75 36.83 21.79
N ALA A 210 6.36 35.84 22.59
CA ALA A 210 7.21 34.70 22.94
C ALA A 210 6.41 33.40 22.94
N VAL A 211 6.96 32.35 22.35
CA VAL A 211 6.42 30.99 22.47
C VAL A 211 6.64 30.51 23.90
N SER A 212 5.55 30.16 24.59
CA SER A 212 5.58 29.69 25.97
C SER A 212 5.45 28.18 26.08
N GLU A 213 4.84 27.53 25.09
CA GLU A 213 4.70 26.07 25.02
C GLU A 213 4.75 25.65 23.54
N LEU A 214 5.72 24.81 23.17
CA LEU A 214 5.78 24.23 21.83
C LEU A 214 4.76 23.09 21.71
N PRO A 215 4.09 22.95 20.56
CA PRO A 215 3.21 21.82 20.30
C PRO A 215 4.05 20.54 20.17
N ALA A 216 3.62 19.48 20.84
CA ALA A 216 4.26 18.17 20.80
C ALA A 216 3.51 17.26 19.82
N LEU A 217 4.24 16.43 19.07
CA LEU A 217 3.63 15.44 18.18
C LEU A 217 2.79 14.44 18.99
N GLU A 218 1.51 14.30 18.66
CA GLU A 218 0.61 13.30 19.26
C GLU A 218 0.60 11.99 18.47
N GLY A 219 0.80 12.07 17.15
CA GLY A 219 0.88 10.90 16.29
C GLY A 219 0.79 11.24 14.81
N ILE A 220 1.12 10.24 13.99
CA ILE A 220 1.04 10.27 12.53
C ILE A 220 0.13 9.14 12.09
N ALA A 221 -0.90 9.45 11.31
CA ALA A 221 -1.86 8.45 10.84
C ALA A 221 -2.27 8.69 9.40
N THR A 222 -2.65 7.62 8.72
CA THR A 222 -3.34 7.72 7.43
C THR A 222 -4.77 8.21 7.61
N TYR A 223 -5.27 8.92 6.62
CA TYR A 223 -6.66 9.32 6.53
C TYR A 223 -7.21 9.02 5.14
N GLN A 224 -8.53 9.05 4.98
CA GLN A 224 -9.16 8.82 3.70
C GLN A 224 -8.79 9.94 2.73
N VAL A 225 -8.17 9.55 1.61
CA VAL A 225 -7.78 10.44 0.51
C VAL A 225 -8.41 9.94 -0.79
N ASP A 226 -8.73 10.87 -1.67
CA ASP A 226 -9.15 10.52 -3.04
C ASP A 226 -7.93 10.03 -3.82
N TYR A 227 -8.15 9.13 -4.79
CA TYR A 227 -7.11 8.65 -5.70
C TYR A 227 -7.37 9.12 -7.13
N VAL A 228 -6.35 9.68 -7.79
CA VAL A 228 -6.37 10.06 -9.20
C VAL A 228 -5.29 9.27 -9.93
N ASP A 229 -5.68 8.50 -10.95
CA ASP A 229 -4.79 7.62 -11.71
C ASP A 229 -3.97 6.62 -10.86
N GLY A 230 -4.49 6.26 -9.68
CA GLY A 230 -3.86 5.31 -8.75
C GLY A 230 -2.83 5.95 -7.80
N VAL A 231 -2.79 7.28 -7.73
CA VAL A 231 -1.95 8.07 -6.81
C VAL A 231 -2.85 8.86 -5.87
N ALA A 232 -2.47 9.00 -4.60
CA ALA A 232 -3.20 9.82 -3.64
C ALA A 232 -3.25 11.29 -4.13
N ALA A 233 -4.45 11.86 -4.16
CA ALA A 233 -4.68 13.25 -4.59
C ALA A 233 -4.18 14.27 -3.57
N GLU A 234 -3.99 13.85 -2.32
CA GLU A 234 -3.46 14.63 -1.21
C GLU A 234 -2.43 13.79 -0.43
N PRO A 235 -1.56 14.43 0.38
CA PRO A 235 -0.61 13.71 1.22
C PRO A 235 -1.32 12.65 2.09
N PRO A 236 -0.93 11.37 2.00
CA PRO A 236 -1.69 10.26 2.59
C PRO A 236 -1.54 10.15 4.12
N LEU A 237 -0.56 10.84 4.71
CA LEU A 237 -0.31 10.87 6.14
C LEU A 237 -0.60 12.26 6.72
N ARG A 238 -1.15 12.27 7.94
CA ARG A 238 -1.36 13.51 8.72
C ARG A 238 -0.74 13.38 10.10
N ALA A 239 0.09 14.35 10.46
CA ALA A 239 0.58 14.54 11.81
C ALA A 239 -0.35 15.46 12.60
N THR A 240 -0.69 15.03 13.81
CA THR A 240 -1.46 15.82 14.78
C THR A 240 -0.57 16.22 15.94
N PHE A 241 -0.71 17.45 16.41
CA PHE A 241 0.08 17.99 17.52
C PHE A 241 -0.81 18.50 18.65
N THR A 242 -0.28 18.48 19.87
CA THR A 242 -0.90 19.16 21.01
C THR A 242 -0.98 20.67 20.74
N PRO A 243 -1.94 21.40 21.34
CA PRO A 243 -1.99 22.85 21.18
C PRO A 243 -0.76 23.54 21.78
N GLY A 244 -0.07 24.35 20.97
CA GLY A 244 1.00 25.23 21.44
C GLY A 244 0.46 26.50 22.09
N ARG A 245 1.33 27.27 22.74
CA ARG A 245 1.00 28.56 23.37
C ARG A 245 2.06 29.62 23.10
N PHE A 246 1.59 30.85 22.98
CA PHE A 246 2.45 32.03 23.01
C PHE A 246 1.85 33.10 23.89
N SER A 247 2.73 33.91 24.48
CA SER A 247 2.40 35.12 25.22
C SER A 247 2.70 36.37 24.40
N TYR A 248 1.95 37.44 24.60
CA TYR A 248 2.18 38.75 23.98
C TYR A 248 1.63 39.87 24.86
N THR A 249 2.07 41.10 24.60
CA THR A 249 1.50 42.33 25.15
C THR A 249 0.67 43.04 24.07
N ALA A 250 -0.56 43.45 24.39
CA ALA A 250 -1.50 44.03 23.43
C ALA A 250 -1.56 45.56 23.47
N ASP A 251 -1.22 46.14 24.62
CA ASP A 251 -1.33 47.56 24.91
C ASP A 251 -0.19 48.04 25.81
N ASP A 252 -0.16 49.35 26.08
CA ASP A 252 0.88 49.97 26.91
C ASP A 252 0.65 49.71 28.42
N THR A 253 -0.34 48.91 28.82
CA THR A 253 -0.58 48.56 30.23
C THR A 253 0.45 47.57 30.76
N GLY A 254 1.09 46.82 29.84
CA GLY A 254 2.06 45.77 30.17
C GLY A 254 1.43 44.44 30.58
N ASP A 255 0.11 44.30 30.44
CA ASP A 255 -0.58 43.04 30.71
C ASP A 255 -0.17 41.98 29.65
N VAL A 256 0.20 40.80 30.16
CA VAL A 256 0.62 39.66 29.33
C VAL A 256 -0.59 38.77 29.05
N ASP A 257 -1.01 38.73 27.80
CA ASP A 257 -1.99 37.78 27.31
C ASP A 257 -1.32 36.47 26.90
N THR A 258 -2.04 35.36 27.01
CA THR A 258 -1.61 34.05 26.49
C THR A 258 -2.67 33.49 25.56
N THR A 259 -2.24 33.04 24.38
CA THR A 259 -3.12 32.47 23.36
C THR A 259 -2.62 31.09 22.93
N ARG A 260 -3.56 30.21 22.59
CA ARG A 260 -3.28 28.89 22.04
C ARG A 260 -3.23 28.94 20.52
N PHE A 261 -2.43 28.07 19.94
CA PHE A 261 -2.41 27.83 18.51
C PHE A 261 -2.34 26.33 18.21
N SER A 262 -2.84 25.95 17.04
CA SER A 262 -2.79 24.58 16.56
C SER A 262 -1.86 24.47 15.36
N LEU A 263 -1.22 23.32 15.24
CA LEU A 263 -0.38 22.95 14.11
C LEU A 263 -0.83 21.58 13.60
N PHE A 264 -0.88 21.44 12.28
CA PHE A 264 -1.08 20.17 11.60
C PHE A 264 -0.04 20.06 10.50
N ALA A 265 0.40 18.84 10.18
CA ALA A 265 1.25 18.59 9.04
C ALA A 265 0.66 17.51 8.14
N TRP A 266 0.78 17.72 6.84
CA TRP A 266 0.45 16.76 5.78
C TRP A 266 1.75 16.20 5.23
N ILE A 267 1.84 14.89 5.12
CA ILE A 267 3.10 14.19 4.89
C ILE A 267 2.96 13.28 3.67
N SER A 268 3.86 13.45 2.71
CA SER A 268 3.98 12.63 1.50
C SER A 268 5.32 11.91 1.51
N PRO A 269 5.38 10.67 2.03
CA PRO A 269 6.61 9.87 1.98
C PRO A 269 6.82 9.31 0.57
N THR A 270 8.09 9.17 0.20
CA THR A 270 8.57 8.41 -0.96
C THR A 270 9.57 7.34 -0.46
N ALA A 271 10.19 6.58 -1.37
CA ALA A 271 11.18 5.58 -0.98
C ALA A 271 12.32 6.17 -0.12
N ASP A 272 12.87 7.31 -0.55
CA ASP A 272 14.12 7.88 0.01
C ASP A 272 13.95 9.28 0.61
N ASP A 273 12.76 9.89 0.53
CA ASP A 273 12.50 11.27 0.92
C ASP A 273 11.10 11.45 1.49
N VAL A 274 10.87 12.54 2.23
CA VAL A 274 9.57 12.90 2.78
C VAL A 274 9.30 14.40 2.60
N ILE A 275 8.14 14.73 2.05
CA ILE A 275 7.66 16.11 1.96
C ILE A 275 6.69 16.36 3.12
N ILE A 276 6.98 17.38 3.91
CA ILE A 276 6.17 17.78 5.07
C ILE A 276 5.61 19.19 4.83
N GLU A 277 4.29 19.30 4.85
CA GLU A 277 3.57 20.56 4.67
C GLU A 277 2.83 20.96 5.95
N PHE A 278 3.31 22.01 6.62
CA PHE A 278 2.63 22.58 7.77
C PHE A 278 1.51 23.51 7.35
N ARG A 279 0.33 23.35 7.98
CA ARG A 279 -0.81 24.25 7.77
C ARG A 279 -1.42 24.63 9.12
N SER A 280 -1.90 25.87 9.22
CA SER A 280 -2.78 26.26 10.33
C SER A 280 -4.09 25.49 10.20
N GLY A 281 -4.60 24.93 11.30
CA GLY A 281 -5.89 24.22 11.30
C GLY A 281 -7.02 25.03 10.67
N LEU A 282 -7.96 24.32 10.04
CA LEU A 282 -9.15 24.85 9.37
C LEU A 282 -9.96 25.80 10.25
#